data_AF-X0W0C4-F1
#
_entry.id   AF-X0W0C4-F1
#
_cell.length_a   1.000
_cell.length_b   1.000
_cell.length_c   1.000
_cell.angle_alpha   90.00
_cell.angle_beta   90.00
_cell.angle_gamma   90.00
#
_symmetry.space_group_name_H-M   'P 1'
#
loop_
_entity.id
_entity.type
_entity.pdbx_description
1 polymer ?
#
loop_
_entity_poly.entity_id
_entity_poly.type
_entity_poly.pdbx_seq_one_letter_code
_entity_poly.pdbx_strand_id
1 'polypeptide(L)' 'MTKINRIVMKGFKSFGKRTELLFGTDFNCVLGPNGSGKSNVLDALCFVLGKAGSKGLRAEKSANLIYNGGKLK' A
#
# COMPACT_ATOMS: atom_id res chain seq x y z
N MET A 1 10.00 -20.18 -9.95
CA MET A 1 9.13 -19.82 -8.80
C MET A 1 8.82 -18.34 -8.89
N THR A 2 7.55 -17.95 -8.91
CA THR A 2 7.15 -16.55 -9.06
C THR A 2 7.21 -15.85 -7.71
N LYS A 3 7.86 -14.68 -7.65
CA LYS A 3 8.01 -13.88 -6.42
C LYS A 3 7.86 -12.39 -6.73
N ILE A 4 7.44 -11.64 -5.73
CA ILE A 4 7.39 -10.17 -5.78
C ILE A 4 8.76 -9.66 -5.32
N ASN A 5 9.50 -8.99 -6.21
CA ASN A 5 10.83 -8.45 -5.85
C ASN A 5 10.75 -7.04 -5.27
N ARG A 6 9.79 -6.24 -5.72
CA ARG A 6 9.60 -4.87 -5.27
C ARG A 6 8.16 -4.42 -5.46
N ILE A 7 7.77 -3.40 -4.70
CA ILE A 7 6.60 -2.58 -4.97
C ILE A 7 7.02 -1.11 -4.95
N VAL A 8 6.47 -0.32 -5.88
CA VAL A 8 6.68 1.13 -5.94
C VAL A 8 5.32 1.80 -5.80
N MET A 9 5.21 2.70 -4.83
CA MET A 9 4.00 3.45 -4.54
C MET A 9 4.29 4.95 -4.66
N LYS A 10 3.40 5.69 -5.31
CA LYS A 10 3.47 7.15 -5.42
C LYS A 10 2.04 7.69 -5.44
N GLY A 11 1.75 8.62 -4.54
CA GLY A 11 0.40 9.16 -4.39
C GLY A 11 -0.65 8.13 -3.97
N PHE A 12 -0.25 7.04 -3.32
CA PHE A 12 -1.15 5.95 -2.93
C PHE A 12 -1.40 5.94 -1.42
N LYS A 13 -2.64 6.19 -1.00
CA LYS A 13 -3.07 6.25 0.41
C LYS A 13 -2.14 7.10 1.27
N SER A 14 -1.30 6.50 2.12
CA SER A 14 -0.33 7.20 2.97
C SER A 14 1.01 7.48 2.28
N PHE A 15 1.28 6.87 1.13
CA PHE A 15 2.52 7.01 0.36
C PHE A 15 2.40 8.17 -0.63
N GLY A 16 2.45 9.40 -0.11
CA GLY A 16 2.35 10.60 -0.94
C GLY A 16 3.56 10.84 -1.86
N LYS A 17 4.76 10.54 -1.36
CA LYS A 17 6.01 10.57 -2.14
C LYS A 17 6.28 9.20 -2.77
N ARG A 18 7.19 9.16 -3.76
CA ARG A 18 7.66 7.89 -4.33
C ARG A 18 8.36 7.08 -3.23
N THR A 19 7.80 5.93 -2.92
CA THR A 19 8.36 4.97 -1.97
C THR A 19 8.55 3.64 -2.66
N GLU A 20 9.71 3.05 -2.45
CA GLU A 20 10.09 1.76 -2.98
C GLU A 20 10.33 0.81 -1.81
N LEU A 21 9.68 -0.34 -1.84
CA LEU A 21 9.91 -1.42 -0.90
C LEU A 21 10.47 -2.61 -1.67
N LEU A 22 11.64 -3.10 -1.21
CA LEU A 22 12.26 -4.32 -1.70
C LEU A 22 11.80 -5.49 -0.82
N PHE A 23 11.49 -6.61 -1.46
CA PHE A 23 11.11 -7.83 -0.75
C PHE A 23 12.26 -8.85 -0.81
N GLY A 24 12.59 -9.42 0.35
CA GLY A 24 13.47 -10.57 0.47
C GLY A 24 12.88 -11.83 -0.15
N THR A 25 13.71 -12.85 -0.30
CA THR A 25 13.41 -14.08 -1.03
C THR A 25 12.45 -15.03 -0.33
N ASP A 26 12.48 -15.06 1.00
CA ASP A 26 11.84 -16.12 1.78
C ASP A 26 10.69 -15.58 2.63
N PHE A 27 11.00 -14.70 3.58
CA PHE A 27 10.02 -14.14 4.50
C PHE A 27 10.24 -12.64 4.69
N ASN A 28 9.14 -11.89 4.69
CA ASN A 28 9.15 -10.43 4.85
C ASN A 28 8.19 -10.03 5.96
N CYS A 29 8.60 -9.10 6.81
CA CYS A 29 7.78 -8.53 7.86
C CYS A 29 7.64 -7.02 7.68
N VAL A 30 6.42 -6.49 7.79
CA VAL A 30 6.13 -5.04 7.69
C VAL A 30 5.75 -4.52 9.07
N LEU A 31 6.63 -3.71 9.67
CA LEU A 31 6.53 -3.22 11.04
C LEU A 31 6.45 -1.68 11.11
N GLY A 32 6.09 -1.15 12.27
CA GLY A 32 6.07 0.30 12.55
C GLY A 32 4.89 0.80 13.40
N PRO A 33 4.88 2.08 13.80
CA PRO A 33 3.84 2.67 14.66
C PRO A 33 2.44 2.69 14.03
N ASN A 34 1.39 2.82 14.85
CA ASN A 34 0.03 2.99 14.34
C ASN A 34 -0.09 4.25 13.47
N GLY A 35 -0.78 4.13 12.33
CA GLY A 35 -0.90 5.21 11.35
C GLY A 35 0.28 5.36 10.37
N SER A 36 1.37 4.59 10.49
CA SER A 36 2.54 4.70 9.58
C SER A 36 2.33 4.16 8.17
N GLY A 37 1.15 3.60 7.85
CA GLY A 37 0.83 3.09 6.51
C GLY A 37 1.13 1.60 6.27
N LYS A 38 1.49 0.83 7.31
CA LYS A 38 1.78 -0.62 7.21
C LYS A 38 0.75 -1.40 6.38
N SER A 39 -0.52 -1.32 6.77
CA SER A 39 -1.59 -2.05 6.08
C SER A 39 -1.85 -1.53 4.65
N ASN A 40 -1.44 -0.29 4.34
CA ASN A 40 -1.56 0.25 2.99
C ASN A 40 -0.57 -0.40 2.01
N VAL A 41 0.52 -1.01 2.50
CA VAL A 41 1.40 -1.87 1.67
C VAL A 41 0.60 -3.06 1.13
N LEU A 42 -0.20 -3.71 1.99
CA LEU A 42 -1.05 -4.82 1.59
C LEU A 42 -2.16 -4.37 0.64
N ASP A 43 -2.77 -3.21 0.88
CA ASP A 43 -3.77 -2.66 -0.05
C ASP A 43 -3.16 -2.39 -1.44
N ALA A 44 -1.93 -1.89 -1.51
CA ALA A 44 -1.25 -1.64 -2.77
C ALA A 44 -1.03 -2.94 -3.55
N LEU A 45 -0.58 -4.01 -2.86
CA LEU A 45 -0.46 -5.35 -3.43
C LEU A 45 -1.80 -5.89 -3.94
N CYS A 46 -2.86 -5.82 -3.13
CA CYS A 46 -4.20 -6.25 -3.51
C CYS A 46 -4.74 -5.47 -4.71
N PHE A 47 -4.48 -4.15 -4.75
CA PHE A 47 -4.94 -3.28 -5.83
C PHE A 47 -4.30 -3.65 -7.17
N VAL A 48 -2.97 -3.79 -7.23
CA VAL A 48 -2.26 -4.11 -8.47
C VAL A 48 -2.47 -5.55 -8.93
N LEU A 49 -2.76 -6.47 -8.00
CA LEU A 49 -3.08 -7.87 -8.32
C LEU A 49 -4.58 -8.08 -8.65
N GLY A 50 -5.38 -7.01 -8.74
CA GLY A 50 -6.77 -7.08 -9.19
C GLY A 50 -7.78 -7.54 -8.13
N LYS A 51 -7.40 -7.61 -6.84
CA LYS A 51 -8.33 -7.92 -5.74
C LYS A 51 -9.12 -6.66 -5.37
N ALA A 52 -10.05 -6.26 -6.24
CA ALA A 52 -10.62 -4.92 -6.34
C ALA A 52 -12.06 -4.78 -5.80
N GLY A 53 -12.38 -5.40 -4.67
CA GLY A 53 -13.58 -4.99 -3.93
C GLY A 53 -13.29 -3.74 -3.09
N SER A 54 -14.15 -2.72 -3.10
CA SER A 54 -14.06 -1.54 -2.21
C SER A 54 -13.87 -1.92 -0.73
N LYS A 55 -14.55 -2.99 -0.30
CA LYS A 55 -14.37 -3.61 1.02
C LYS A 55 -12.96 -4.18 1.24
N GLY A 56 -12.38 -4.84 0.23
CA GLY A 56 -11.06 -5.46 0.32
C GLY A 56 -9.91 -4.47 0.35
N LEU A 57 -10.06 -3.34 -0.35
CA LEU A 57 -9.07 -2.27 -0.37
C LEU A 57 -9.28 -1.21 0.71
N ARG A 58 -10.23 -1.40 1.63
CA ARG A 58 -10.52 -0.47 2.73
C ARG A 58 -10.68 0.96 2.21
N ALA A 59 -11.48 1.09 1.16
CA ALA A 59 -11.74 2.34 0.45
C ALA A 59 -13.18 2.34 -0.07
N GLU A 60 -14.00 3.28 0.40
CA GLU A 60 -15.40 3.40 -0.05
C GLU A 60 -15.52 3.80 -1.52
N LYS A 61 -14.60 4.63 -2.00
CA LYS A 61 -14.51 5.10 -3.39
C LYS A 61 -13.09 4.92 -3.90
N SER A 62 -12.91 4.67 -5.20
CA SER A 62 -11.58 4.55 -5.82
C SER A 62 -10.70 5.79 -5.59
N ALA A 63 -11.32 6.99 -5.54
CA ALA A 63 -10.61 8.23 -5.22
C ALA A 63 -9.93 8.21 -3.83
N ASN A 64 -10.42 7.42 -2.88
CA ASN A 64 -9.82 7.28 -1.54
C ASN A 64 -8.51 6.47 -1.56
N LEU A 65 -8.13 5.88 -2.70
CA LEU A 65 -6.81 5.28 -2.91
C LEU A 65 -5.74 6.33 -3.21
N ILE A 66 -6.13 7.54 -3.63
CA ILE A 66 -5.22 8.64 -3.92
C ILE A 66 -4.81 9.31 -2.60
N TYR A 67 -3.53 9.64 -2.47
CA TYR A 67 -3.02 10.41 -1.33
C TYR A 67 -3.63 11.82 -1.32
N ASN A 68 -4.30 12.16 -0.24
CA ASN A 68 -5.02 13.43 -0.08
C ASN A 68 -4.34 14.37 0.93
N GLY A 69 -3.02 14.55 0.82
CA GLY A 69 -2.26 15.54 1.61
C GLY A 69 -1.87 15.13 3.02
N GLY A 70 -2.37 13.99 3.51
CA GLY A 70 -2.27 13.60 4.92
C GLY A 70 -3.14 14.53 5.77
N LYS A 71 -3.85 14.00 6.77
CA LYS A 71 -4.54 14.89 7.71
C LYS A 71 -3.46 15.73 8.42
N LEU A 72 -3.29 16.98 8.02
CA LEU A 72 -2.93 18.03 8.97
C LEU A 72 -4.07 18.02 9.98
N LYS A 73 -3.84 17.40 11.13
CA LYS A 73 -4.60 17.76 12.32
C LYS A 73 -4.19 19.17 12.71
#